data_AF-A0A1G2Y695-F1
#
_entry.id   AF-A0A1G2Y695-F1
#
_cell.length_a   1.000
_cell.length_b   1.000
_cell.length_c   1.000
_cell.angle_alpha   90.00
_cell.angle_beta   90.00
_cell.angle_gamma   90.00
#
_symmetry.space_group_name_H-M   'P 1'
#
loop_
_entity.id
_entity.type
_entity.pdbx_description
1 polymer ?
#
loop_
_entity_poly.entity_id
_entity_poly.type
_entity_poly.pdbx_seq_one_letter_code
_entity_poly.pdbx_strand_id
1 'polypeptide(L)'
;MKMKHVNIMLVIFGCWLNIGFATEPLSNKEEPAVSSQSIDDVKARLESSFMKGLLTRTYRSIVQRAQPDGYFQESLTGAYQGMFPRSIGAVGRLFLETEELDKIENILNYCLEAMQDNDMERIPHVIGLRESQLIPVPGKDSPACLNHDIAFAQLGGKNGAVQDFIALDKPLKSLEVYVANFIPGNTLITEIFDSQGAKHAVATRYFDKEVINGWVRLEFVTPVKLVVSEKYRVTFHAENEATNPIIYAGLTPEGTGLLHATQIDNGRDVSNSLYSLAMVFDYGDVDHKQEPFHYKIISQMDQIDGQAHVIMAWAMLALRRGETEFENKTYPVMTKLMNRSVTEPYLFLVPGPRIKPGLVCNISLEHSRDGQYWHTYDFLTQSFICSALENMILVAERRHDKNNAERWSYCLKNLTNNIVQNMTHDFEGKKIFYEMILPTGRKPEPFPGISWLDLAPIPAGWKGVDKEVFKNTIDTWHRVARIDWDGPQMTSSDWLPEGQVDSFGRQISNQVIGKVLGWDLVYCLRAGEYGRVCDMLDFIEKINSSELYAEAFSYDSQSKKWILQDPGNGEQACWWCWAMMVVRREAGLTPLPNN
;
A
#
# COMPACT_ATOMS: atom_id res chain seq x y z
N MET A 1 19.96 28.64 -62.15
CA MET A 1 19.44 29.75 -62.96
C MET A 1 19.47 31.01 -62.11
N LYS A 2 20.29 31.99 -62.53
CA LYS A 2 20.45 33.39 -62.06
C LYS A 2 20.47 33.70 -60.55
N MET A 3 21.70 34.00 -60.10
CA MET A 3 22.07 34.98 -59.05
C MET A 3 21.29 36.30 -59.09
N LYS A 4 21.12 36.94 -57.92
CA LYS A 4 21.73 38.25 -57.58
C LYS A 4 21.44 38.57 -56.09
N HIS A 5 22.43 38.46 -55.21
CA HIS A 5 23.40 39.51 -54.76
C HIS A 5 22.92 40.19 -53.45
N VAL A 6 23.56 39.97 -52.28
CA VAL A 6 24.83 40.60 -51.79
C VAL A 6 24.53 42.05 -51.32
N ASN A 7 24.93 42.61 -50.17
CA ASN A 7 25.87 42.29 -49.09
C ASN A 7 25.56 43.17 -47.85
N ILE A 8 25.84 42.63 -46.66
CA ILE A 8 26.63 43.16 -45.52
C ILE A 8 26.98 44.67 -45.51
N MET A 9 26.61 45.42 -44.44
CA MET A 9 27.57 45.99 -43.45
C MET A 9 26.92 46.81 -42.31
N LEU A 10 27.62 46.74 -41.16
CA LEU A 10 27.50 47.46 -39.87
C LEU A 10 27.51 49.01 -39.97
N VAL A 11 27.07 49.67 -38.86
CA VAL A 11 27.67 50.84 -38.13
C VAL A 11 26.53 51.58 -37.36
N ILE A 12 26.37 51.41 -36.04
CA ILE A 12 26.88 52.22 -34.88
C ILE A 12 26.04 53.48 -34.54
N PHE A 13 25.61 53.54 -33.25
CA PHE A 13 25.12 54.68 -32.42
C PHE A 13 23.88 55.43 -32.93
N GLY A 14 22.95 55.93 -32.11
CA GLY A 14 22.94 56.30 -30.70
C GLY A 14 22.10 57.57 -30.57
N CYS A 15 21.16 57.57 -29.62
CA CYS A 15 20.37 58.69 -29.09
C CYS A 15 19.09 59.19 -29.82
N TRP A 16 18.00 59.00 -29.06
CA TRP A 16 16.92 59.98 -28.77
C TRP A 16 16.04 60.47 -29.92
N LEU A 17 14.80 59.98 -29.94
CA LEU A 17 13.61 60.82 -30.13
C LEU A 17 12.36 60.12 -29.56
N ASN A 18 11.71 60.82 -28.65
CA ASN A 18 10.44 60.51 -28.02
C ASN A 18 9.34 60.24 -29.05
N ILE A 19 8.73 59.06 -29.01
CA ILE A 19 7.34 58.86 -29.42
C ILE A 19 6.68 58.06 -28.31
N GLY A 20 5.79 58.76 -27.58
CA GLY A 20 5.06 58.19 -26.46
C GLY A 20 4.07 57.13 -26.94
N PHE A 21 4.18 55.94 -26.36
CA PHE A 21 3.07 55.03 -26.23
C PHE A 21 2.55 55.13 -24.80
N ALA A 22 1.26 55.42 -24.68
CA ALA A 22 0.53 55.45 -23.44
C ALA A 22 0.72 54.11 -22.72
N THR A 23 1.45 54.14 -21.61
CA THR A 23 1.42 53.08 -20.61
C THR A 23 0.27 53.40 -19.69
N GLU A 24 -0.83 52.63 -19.80
CA GLU A 24 -1.77 52.53 -18.69
C GLU A 24 -0.96 52.06 -17.46
N PRO A 25 -1.08 52.73 -16.31
CA PRO A 25 -0.42 52.26 -15.11
C PRO A 25 -1.04 50.92 -14.76
N LEU A 26 -0.23 49.86 -14.80
CA LEU A 26 -0.51 48.60 -14.13
C LEU A 26 -0.96 48.96 -12.72
N SER A 27 -2.26 48.74 -12.47
CA SER A 27 -2.87 48.88 -11.17
C SER A 27 -1.97 48.15 -10.18
N ASN A 28 -1.58 48.83 -9.11
CA ASN A 28 -1.01 48.21 -7.93
C ASN A 28 -1.87 46.99 -7.57
N LYS A 29 -1.44 45.79 -7.98
CA LYS A 29 -1.89 44.57 -7.34
C LYS A 29 -1.22 44.63 -5.99
N GLU A 30 -2.01 45.03 -5.01
CA GLU A 30 -1.67 44.90 -3.60
C GLU A 30 -0.97 43.55 -3.40
N GLU A 31 0.27 43.61 -2.91
CA GLU A 31 0.88 42.43 -2.30
C GLU A 31 -0.14 41.88 -1.29
N PRO A 32 -0.45 40.58 -1.30
CA PRO A 32 -1.42 40.03 -0.37
C PRO A 32 -0.95 40.35 1.05
N ALA A 33 -1.81 41.04 1.80
CA ALA A 33 -1.58 41.38 3.19
C ALA A 33 -1.09 40.12 3.94
N VAL A 34 0.05 40.24 4.61
CA VAL A 34 0.54 39.21 5.54
C VAL A 34 -0.63 38.86 6.47
N SER A 35 -1.05 37.59 6.43
CA SER A 35 -2.20 37.10 7.19
C SER A 35 -2.09 37.58 8.64
N SER A 36 -3.10 38.32 9.10
CA SER A 36 -3.17 38.87 10.45
C SER A 36 -3.44 37.80 11.52
N GLN A 37 -3.56 36.54 11.11
CA GLN A 37 -3.85 35.43 12.01
C GLN A 37 -2.61 35.03 12.81
N SER A 38 -2.86 34.69 14.06
CA SER A 38 -1.87 34.36 15.08
C SER A 38 -1.96 32.89 15.47
N ILE A 39 -0.99 32.45 16.26
CA ILE A 39 -1.06 31.12 16.89
C ILE A 39 -2.31 30.96 17.78
N ASP A 40 -2.86 32.04 18.33
CA ASP A 40 -4.07 31.98 19.16
C ASP A 40 -5.33 31.72 18.31
N ASP A 41 -5.36 32.20 17.06
CA ASP A 41 -6.42 31.88 16.09
C ASP A 41 -6.39 30.40 15.69
N VAL A 42 -5.20 29.81 15.60
CA VAL A 42 -5.01 28.37 15.40
C VAL A 42 -5.52 27.60 16.63
N LYS A 43 -5.14 28.01 17.84
CA LYS A 43 -5.60 27.36 19.08
C LYS A 43 -7.13 27.38 19.21
N ALA A 44 -7.76 28.50 18.87
CA ALA A 44 -9.21 28.63 18.93
C ALA A 44 -9.93 27.60 18.04
N ARG A 45 -9.41 27.36 16.82
CA ARG A 45 -9.94 26.34 15.90
C ARG A 45 -9.66 24.92 16.38
N LEU A 46 -8.46 24.65 16.88
CA LEU A 46 -8.10 23.34 17.43
C LEU A 46 -8.96 22.96 18.64
N GLU A 47 -9.43 23.94 19.41
CA GLU A 47 -10.34 23.77 20.54
C GLU A 47 -11.83 23.79 20.16
N SER A 48 -12.18 23.91 18.87
CA SER A 48 -13.57 23.78 18.44
C SER A 48 -14.11 22.40 18.80
N SER A 49 -15.40 22.33 19.15
CA SER A 49 -16.06 21.05 19.47
C SER A 49 -15.96 20.06 18.31
N PHE A 50 -15.98 20.57 17.08
CA PHE A 50 -15.79 19.78 15.88
C PHE A 50 -14.39 19.14 15.84
N MET A 51 -13.33 19.94 15.94
CA MET A 51 -11.94 19.45 15.83
C MET A 51 -11.58 18.48 16.93
N LYS A 52 -11.94 18.79 18.17
CA LYS A 52 -11.73 17.88 19.30
C LYS A 52 -12.48 16.56 19.12
N GLY A 53 -13.73 16.63 18.66
CA GLY A 53 -14.57 15.46 18.40
C GLY A 53 -14.00 14.57 17.29
N LEU A 54 -13.60 15.18 16.16
CA LEU A 54 -13.03 14.46 15.03
C LEU A 54 -11.70 13.79 15.41
N LEU A 55 -10.82 14.50 16.13
CA LEU A 55 -9.55 13.95 16.61
C LEU A 55 -9.77 12.77 17.55
N THR A 56 -10.65 12.94 18.54
CA THR A 56 -10.91 11.91 19.55
C THR A 56 -11.53 10.65 18.96
N ARG A 57 -12.53 10.78 18.08
CA ARG A 57 -13.18 9.62 17.43
C ARG A 57 -12.23 8.91 16.46
N THR A 58 -11.48 9.67 15.66
CA THR A 58 -10.52 9.10 14.71
C THR A 58 -9.40 8.36 15.44
N TYR A 59 -8.79 8.96 16.47
CA TYR A 59 -7.77 8.31 17.28
C TYR A 59 -8.29 7.04 17.96
N ARG A 60 -9.47 7.10 18.59
CA ARG A 60 -10.08 5.92 19.23
C ARG A 60 -10.31 4.80 18.22
N SER A 61 -10.78 5.13 17.01
CA SER A 61 -10.95 4.15 15.93
C SER A 61 -9.62 3.47 15.59
N ILE A 62 -8.52 4.23 15.43
CA ILE A 62 -7.20 3.69 15.11
C ILE A 62 -6.73 2.71 16.21
N VAL A 63 -6.81 3.12 17.48
CA VAL A 63 -6.37 2.27 18.62
C VAL A 63 -7.16 0.96 18.71
N GLN A 64 -8.45 1.00 18.38
CA GLN A 64 -9.33 -0.17 18.39
C GLN A 64 -9.08 -1.13 17.22
N ARG A 65 -8.50 -0.66 16.11
CA ARG A 65 -8.18 -1.49 14.93
C ARG A 65 -6.87 -2.26 15.06
N ALA A 66 -5.99 -1.83 15.95
CA ALA A 66 -4.78 -2.58 16.30
C ALA A 66 -5.18 -3.81 17.12
N GLN A 67 -5.27 -4.96 16.45
CA GLN A 67 -5.66 -6.22 17.08
C GLN A 67 -4.57 -6.74 18.03
N PRO A 68 -4.93 -7.59 19.01
CA PRO A 68 -3.96 -8.12 19.97
C PRO A 68 -2.79 -8.87 19.33
N ASP A 69 -3.00 -9.54 18.20
CA ASP A 69 -1.98 -10.27 17.46
C ASP A 69 -1.08 -9.35 16.59
N GLY A 70 -1.46 -8.07 16.45
CA GLY A 70 -0.74 -7.09 15.65
C GLY A 70 -1.34 -6.85 14.26
N TYR A 71 -2.40 -7.54 13.85
CA TYR A 71 -3.07 -7.19 12.60
C TYR A 71 -3.69 -5.79 12.72
N PHE A 72 -3.42 -4.93 11.74
CA PHE A 72 -4.00 -3.59 11.66
C PHE A 72 -4.99 -3.50 10.52
N GLN A 73 -6.27 -3.28 10.84
CA GLN A 73 -7.32 -3.14 9.82
C GLN A 73 -7.21 -1.78 9.10
N GLU A 74 -6.81 -1.82 7.83
CA GLU A 74 -6.60 -0.63 7.01
C GLU A 74 -7.91 0.12 6.71
N SER A 75 -8.95 -0.58 6.23
CA SER A 75 -10.22 0.04 5.83
C SER A 75 -11.40 -0.48 6.63
N LEU A 76 -12.31 0.43 6.99
CA LEU A 76 -13.60 0.11 7.60
C LEU A 76 -14.72 -0.06 6.58
N THR A 77 -14.52 0.40 5.34
CA THR A 77 -15.51 0.33 4.26
C THR A 77 -15.34 -0.92 3.40
N GLY A 78 -14.22 -1.62 3.57
CA GLY A 78 -13.82 -2.75 2.72
C GLY A 78 -13.12 -2.34 1.43
N ALA A 79 -12.79 -1.06 1.25
CA ALA A 79 -12.02 -0.57 0.11
C ALA A 79 -10.63 -1.22 -0.01
N TYR A 80 -10.06 -1.60 1.13
CA TYR A 80 -8.74 -2.25 1.24
C TYR A 80 -8.86 -3.59 1.95
N GLN A 81 -8.26 -4.63 1.37
CA GLN A 81 -8.47 -6.04 1.76
C GLN A 81 -7.57 -6.53 2.91
N GLY A 82 -6.54 -5.76 3.27
CA GLY A 82 -5.52 -6.19 4.24
C GLY A 82 -4.82 -5.03 4.92
N MET A 83 -3.89 -5.36 5.80
CA MET A 83 -2.95 -4.44 6.41
C MET A 83 -1.88 -4.02 5.40
N PHE A 84 -1.60 -2.71 5.30
CA PHE A 84 -0.51 -2.17 4.48
C PHE A 84 0.69 -1.85 5.36
N PRO A 85 1.86 -2.48 5.17
CA PRO A 85 3.05 -2.14 5.95
C PRO A 85 3.53 -0.71 5.79
N ARG A 86 3.20 -0.02 4.69
CA ARG A 86 3.44 1.42 4.54
C ARG A 86 2.76 2.24 5.64
N SER A 87 1.55 1.85 6.05
CA SER A 87 0.78 2.49 7.13
C SER A 87 1.49 2.43 8.49
N ILE A 88 2.42 1.48 8.68
CA ILE A 88 3.20 1.35 9.92
C ILE A 88 4.02 2.61 10.20
N GLY A 89 4.48 3.36 9.18
CA GLY A 89 5.20 4.60 9.45
C GLY A 89 4.31 5.67 10.11
N ALA A 90 3.04 5.74 9.71
CA ALA A 90 2.05 6.64 10.32
C ALA A 90 1.65 6.16 11.72
N VAL A 91 1.28 4.88 11.83
CA VAL A 91 0.86 4.24 13.08
C VAL A 91 1.99 4.31 14.11
N GLY A 92 3.22 4.01 13.70
CA GLY A 92 4.41 4.06 14.55
C GLY A 92 4.64 5.44 15.12
N ARG A 93 4.57 6.50 14.31
CA ARG A 93 4.69 7.86 14.83
C ARG A 93 3.57 8.23 15.80
N LEU A 94 2.34 7.87 15.48
CA LEU A 94 1.18 8.16 16.32
C LEU A 94 1.25 7.42 17.67
N PHE A 95 1.60 6.14 17.66
CA PHE A 95 1.66 5.30 18.87
C PHE A 95 2.87 5.63 19.73
N LEU A 96 3.99 6.05 19.14
CA LEU A 96 5.13 6.60 19.90
C LEU A 96 4.80 7.94 20.57
N GLU A 97 3.94 8.76 19.97
CA GLU A 97 3.49 10.03 20.56
C GLU A 97 2.49 9.82 21.69
N THR A 98 1.75 8.71 21.67
CA THR A 98 0.69 8.38 22.65
C THR A 98 1.07 7.28 23.63
N GLU A 99 2.34 6.87 23.63
CA GLU A 99 2.89 5.81 24.49
C GLU A 99 2.19 4.44 24.35
N GLU A 100 1.58 4.17 23.20
CA GLU A 100 0.95 2.90 22.82
C GLU A 100 2.02 1.89 22.33
N LEU A 101 3.10 1.76 23.10
CA LEU A 101 4.33 1.10 22.67
C LEU A 101 4.14 -0.40 22.39
N ASP A 102 3.30 -1.09 23.16
CA ASP A 102 3.05 -2.52 22.97
C ASP A 102 2.26 -2.79 21.67
N LYS A 103 1.34 -1.89 21.32
CA LYS A 103 0.55 -2.03 20.09
C LYS A 103 1.43 -1.89 18.86
N ILE A 104 2.33 -0.91 18.84
CA ILE A 104 3.26 -0.77 17.71
C ILE A 104 4.26 -1.94 17.65
N GLU A 105 4.71 -2.47 18.78
CA GLU A 105 5.52 -3.69 18.81
C GLU A 105 4.79 -4.88 18.17
N ASN A 106 3.53 -5.11 18.54
CA ASN A 106 2.73 -6.21 17.97
C ASN A 106 2.52 -6.03 16.47
N ILE A 107 2.22 -4.81 16.00
CA ILE A 107 2.04 -4.51 14.57
C ILE A 107 3.33 -4.76 13.78
N LEU A 108 4.48 -4.33 14.33
CA LEU A 108 5.78 -4.62 13.74
C LEU A 108 6.07 -6.12 13.72
N ASN A 109 5.80 -6.82 14.83
CA ASN A 109 6.01 -8.27 14.92
C ASN A 109 5.14 -9.02 13.90
N TYR A 110 3.86 -8.65 13.74
CA TYR A 110 2.96 -9.22 12.75
C TYR A 110 3.53 -9.09 11.33
N CYS A 111 4.06 -7.91 10.99
CA CYS A 111 4.68 -7.66 9.70
C CYS A 111 5.96 -8.49 9.47
N LEU A 112 6.80 -8.62 10.50
CA LEU A 112 8.06 -9.36 10.42
C LEU A 112 7.83 -10.88 10.39
N GLU A 113 6.89 -11.40 11.19
CA GLU A 113 6.52 -12.81 11.18
C GLU A 113 5.85 -13.18 9.86
N ALA A 114 4.97 -12.34 9.31
CA ALA A 114 4.40 -12.56 7.98
C ALA A 114 5.47 -12.65 6.88
N MET A 115 6.49 -11.79 6.94
CA MET A 115 7.62 -11.83 6.01
C MET A 115 8.42 -13.12 6.16
N GLN A 116 8.74 -13.53 7.39
CA GLN A 116 9.55 -14.71 7.67
C GLN A 116 8.83 -16.02 7.35
N ASP A 117 7.55 -16.13 7.73
CA ASP A 117 6.71 -17.32 7.47
C ASP A 117 6.45 -17.56 5.98
N ASN A 118 6.61 -16.52 5.16
CA ASN A 118 6.49 -16.58 3.70
C ASN A 118 7.84 -16.56 2.97
N ASP A 119 8.96 -16.77 3.68
CA ASP A 119 10.32 -16.80 3.13
C ASP A 119 10.69 -15.56 2.28
N MET A 120 10.17 -14.38 2.67
CA MET A 120 10.39 -13.13 1.94
C MET A 120 11.66 -12.42 2.40
N GLU A 121 12.44 -11.90 1.46
CA GLU A 121 13.63 -11.07 1.74
C GLU A 121 13.34 -9.57 1.90
N ARG A 122 12.07 -9.18 1.79
CA ARG A 122 11.57 -7.80 1.82
C ARG A 122 10.21 -7.74 2.48
N ILE A 123 9.83 -6.58 2.99
CA ILE A 123 8.51 -6.35 3.57
C ILE A 123 7.41 -6.57 2.51
N PRO A 124 6.35 -7.35 2.80
CA PRO A 124 5.22 -7.52 1.89
C PRO A 124 4.48 -6.20 1.63
N HIS A 125 3.77 -6.09 0.51
CA HIS A 125 2.96 -4.89 0.21
C HIS A 125 1.62 -4.91 0.94
N VAL A 126 0.93 -6.05 0.97
CA VAL A 126 -0.36 -6.21 1.68
C VAL A 126 -0.40 -7.55 2.38
N ILE A 127 -0.70 -7.52 3.68
CA ILE A 127 -0.78 -8.70 4.54
C ILE A 127 -2.25 -8.89 4.96
N GLY A 128 -2.78 -10.08 4.74
CA GLY A 128 -4.12 -10.48 5.18
C GLY A 128 -4.13 -10.95 6.64
N LEU A 129 -5.30 -11.42 7.06
CA LEU A 129 -5.45 -12.05 8.37
C LEU A 129 -4.62 -13.33 8.46
N ARG A 130 -4.18 -13.62 9.67
CA ARG A 130 -3.56 -14.87 10.04
C ARG A 130 -4.65 -15.93 10.13
N GLU A 131 -4.62 -16.91 9.24
CA GLU A 131 -5.64 -17.97 9.15
C GLU A 131 -5.02 -19.32 9.47
N SER A 132 -5.73 -20.14 10.25
CA SER A 132 -5.41 -21.55 10.40
C SER A 132 -6.26 -22.34 9.42
N GLN A 133 -5.63 -23.24 8.67
CA GLN A 133 -6.36 -24.19 7.84
C GLN A 133 -6.57 -25.50 8.61
N LEU A 134 -7.76 -26.07 8.46
CA LEU A 134 -8.01 -27.45 8.86
C LEU A 134 -7.66 -28.33 7.67
N ILE A 135 -6.69 -29.23 7.85
CA ILE A 135 -6.35 -30.26 6.87
C ILE A 135 -7.12 -31.53 7.24
N PRO A 136 -7.88 -32.13 6.30
CA PRO A 136 -8.51 -33.41 6.52
C PRO A 136 -7.44 -34.50 6.67
N VAL A 137 -7.61 -35.32 7.69
CA VAL A 137 -6.85 -36.54 7.94
C VAL A 137 -7.77 -37.70 7.56
N PRO A 138 -7.51 -38.38 6.42
CA PRO A 138 -8.38 -39.44 5.96
C PRO A 138 -8.40 -40.62 6.93
N GLY A 139 -9.58 -41.23 7.09
CA GLY A 139 -9.69 -42.53 7.74
C GLY A 139 -8.79 -43.57 7.08
N LYS A 140 -8.33 -44.55 7.85
CA LYS A 140 -7.32 -45.55 7.43
C LYS A 140 -7.60 -46.20 6.07
N ASP A 141 -8.88 -46.46 5.78
CA ASP A 141 -9.31 -47.17 4.58
C ASP A 141 -9.99 -46.23 3.56
N SER A 142 -10.09 -44.94 3.87
CA SER A 142 -10.79 -43.95 3.05
C SER A 142 -9.90 -43.50 1.87
N PRO A 143 -10.38 -43.55 0.62
CA PRO A 143 -9.63 -43.05 -0.52
C PRO A 143 -9.34 -41.57 -0.33
N ALA A 144 -8.09 -41.16 -0.53
CA ALA A 144 -7.68 -39.78 -0.37
C ALA A 144 -6.38 -39.48 -1.13
N CYS A 145 -6.24 -38.22 -1.54
CA CYS A 145 -4.99 -37.63 -1.97
C CYS A 145 -4.87 -36.26 -1.29
N LEU A 146 -3.85 -36.08 -0.44
CA LEU A 146 -3.60 -34.80 0.24
C LEU A 146 -2.64 -33.89 -0.54
N ASN A 147 -1.97 -34.41 -1.56
CA ASN A 147 -1.05 -33.65 -2.40
C ASN A 147 -1.86 -32.71 -3.31
N HIS A 148 -1.52 -31.42 -3.26
CA HIS A 148 -2.17 -30.32 -3.98
C HIS A 148 -1.14 -29.44 -4.71
N ASP A 149 -0.05 -30.04 -5.19
CA ASP A 149 1.07 -29.31 -5.81
C ASP A 149 0.74 -28.79 -7.23
N ILE A 150 -0.41 -29.20 -7.81
CA ILE A 150 -0.79 -28.91 -9.20
C ILE A 150 -2.15 -28.23 -9.24
N ALA A 151 -2.19 -27.00 -9.77
CA ALA A 151 -3.45 -26.36 -10.19
C ALA A 151 -4.03 -27.17 -11.36
N PHE A 152 -5.04 -27.99 -11.08
CA PHE A 152 -5.44 -29.06 -11.98
C PHE A 152 -6.50 -28.62 -12.97
N ALA A 153 -7.64 -28.12 -12.53
CA ALA A 153 -8.69 -27.68 -13.45
C ALA A 153 -9.28 -26.34 -13.02
N GLN A 154 -9.50 -25.47 -14.00
CA GLN A 154 -10.41 -24.35 -13.82
C GLN A 154 -11.84 -24.88 -13.88
N LEU A 155 -12.63 -24.55 -12.87
CA LEU A 155 -14.04 -24.90 -12.80
C LEU A 155 -14.84 -23.78 -13.43
N GLY A 156 -15.73 -24.15 -14.36
CA GLY A 156 -16.71 -23.20 -14.84
C GLY A 156 -17.02 -23.14 -16.32
N GLY A 157 -18.18 -22.60 -16.66
CA GLY A 157 -18.72 -22.60 -18.02
C GLY A 157 -18.92 -24.04 -18.53
N LYS A 158 -18.02 -24.51 -19.39
CA LYS A 158 -17.97 -25.91 -19.85
C LYS A 158 -16.79 -26.69 -19.28
N ASN A 159 -16.04 -26.09 -18.37
CA ASN A 159 -14.87 -26.69 -17.74
C ASN A 159 -15.22 -27.25 -16.36
N GLY A 160 -14.45 -28.24 -15.92
CA GLY A 160 -14.70 -28.93 -14.66
C GLY A 160 -13.61 -29.94 -14.34
N ALA A 161 -13.82 -30.72 -13.29
CA ALA A 161 -12.93 -31.81 -12.93
C ALA A 161 -13.71 -33.07 -12.60
N VAL A 162 -13.04 -34.20 -12.73
CA VAL A 162 -13.58 -35.52 -12.47
C VAL A 162 -12.58 -36.30 -11.64
N GLN A 163 -13.07 -37.07 -10.68
CA GLN A 163 -12.31 -38.07 -9.94
C GLN A 163 -13.05 -39.40 -10.02
N ASP A 164 -12.40 -40.41 -10.59
CA ASP A 164 -12.88 -41.79 -10.51
C ASP A 164 -12.48 -42.40 -9.16
N PHE A 165 -13.33 -43.27 -8.61
CA PHE A 165 -13.07 -44.00 -7.37
C PHE A 165 -13.82 -45.33 -7.30
N ILE A 166 -13.48 -46.17 -6.32
CA ILE A 166 -14.16 -47.42 -6.02
C ILE A 166 -14.91 -47.28 -4.70
N ALA A 167 -16.18 -47.65 -4.69
CA ALA A 167 -17.03 -47.53 -3.52
C ALA A 167 -16.68 -48.57 -2.43
N LEU A 168 -16.70 -48.11 -1.16
CA LEU A 168 -16.52 -48.93 0.03
C LEU A 168 -17.86 -49.41 0.60
N ASP A 169 -17.80 -50.41 1.49
CA ASP A 169 -18.94 -50.91 2.27
C ASP A 169 -19.30 -49.99 3.45
N LYS A 170 -19.43 -48.69 3.15
CA LYS A 170 -19.84 -47.64 4.08
C LYS A 170 -20.57 -46.55 3.30
N PRO A 171 -21.59 -45.90 3.88
CA PRO A 171 -22.26 -44.78 3.23
C PRO A 171 -21.33 -43.55 3.20
N LEU A 172 -21.18 -42.94 2.03
CA LEU A 172 -20.39 -41.72 1.84
C LEU A 172 -21.17 -40.52 2.36
N LYS A 173 -20.61 -39.78 3.32
CA LYS A 173 -21.29 -38.65 3.98
C LYS A 173 -20.95 -37.31 3.34
N SER A 174 -19.69 -37.14 2.95
CA SER A 174 -19.20 -35.90 2.39
C SER A 174 -17.89 -36.12 1.65
N LEU A 175 -17.44 -35.05 0.99
CA LEU A 175 -16.17 -34.94 0.30
C LEU A 175 -15.46 -33.69 0.78
N GLU A 176 -14.15 -33.75 0.96
CA GLU A 176 -13.33 -32.55 1.13
C GLU A 176 -12.37 -32.42 -0.04
N VAL A 177 -12.24 -31.23 -0.60
CA VAL A 177 -11.43 -30.98 -1.78
C VAL A 177 -10.67 -29.67 -1.66
N TYR A 178 -9.42 -29.65 -2.12
CA TYR A 178 -8.57 -28.46 -2.08
C TYR A 178 -8.83 -27.57 -3.28
N VAL A 179 -9.16 -26.31 -3.02
CA VAL A 179 -9.58 -25.34 -4.02
C VAL A 179 -8.87 -24.00 -3.88
N ALA A 180 -8.92 -23.18 -4.94
CA ALA A 180 -8.56 -21.77 -4.87
C ALA A 180 -9.50 -20.88 -5.67
N ASN A 181 -9.43 -19.58 -5.35
CA ASN A 181 -10.11 -18.48 -6.05
C ASN A 181 -11.65 -18.54 -5.98
N PHE A 182 -12.18 -19.05 -4.87
CA PHE A 182 -13.61 -18.99 -4.58
C PHE A 182 -13.92 -17.72 -3.78
N ILE A 183 -14.82 -16.88 -4.26
CA ILE A 183 -15.24 -15.63 -3.60
C ILE A 183 -16.70 -15.71 -3.13
N PRO A 184 -17.16 -14.77 -2.26
CA PRO A 184 -18.56 -14.70 -1.87
C PRO A 184 -19.50 -14.67 -3.09
N GLY A 185 -20.49 -15.56 -3.11
CA GLY A 185 -21.44 -15.70 -4.22
C GLY A 185 -21.12 -16.82 -5.21
N ASN A 186 -19.90 -17.37 -5.22
CA ASN A 186 -19.61 -18.58 -5.99
C ASN A 186 -20.31 -19.80 -5.37
N THR A 187 -20.58 -20.79 -6.21
CA THR A 187 -21.11 -22.08 -5.79
C THR A 187 -20.26 -23.20 -6.39
N LEU A 188 -19.79 -24.14 -5.55
CA LEU A 188 -19.18 -25.39 -5.99
C LEU A 188 -20.20 -26.51 -5.92
N ILE A 189 -20.34 -27.27 -7.00
CA ILE A 189 -21.28 -28.37 -7.11
C ILE A 189 -20.49 -29.65 -7.39
N THR A 190 -20.86 -30.71 -6.69
CA THR A 190 -20.33 -32.05 -6.95
C THR A 190 -21.45 -33.05 -7.16
N GLU A 191 -21.28 -33.94 -8.14
CA GLU A 191 -22.26 -34.97 -8.50
C GLU A 191 -21.58 -36.33 -8.63
N ILE A 192 -22.26 -37.39 -8.19
CA ILE A 192 -21.77 -38.77 -8.27
C ILE A 192 -22.56 -39.54 -9.33
N PHE A 193 -21.85 -40.20 -10.24
CA PHE A 193 -22.39 -41.03 -11.30
C PHE A 193 -21.83 -42.46 -11.23
N ASP A 194 -22.63 -43.45 -11.58
CA ASP A 194 -22.15 -44.81 -11.83
C ASP A 194 -21.52 -44.96 -13.23
N SER A 195 -21.00 -46.16 -13.50
CA SER A 195 -20.38 -46.51 -14.79
C SER A 195 -21.35 -46.44 -15.98
N GLN A 196 -22.66 -46.47 -15.74
CA GLN A 196 -23.72 -46.35 -16.74
C GLN A 196 -24.18 -44.91 -16.95
N GLY A 197 -23.64 -43.96 -16.17
CA GLY A 197 -23.96 -42.53 -16.24
C GLY A 197 -25.21 -42.14 -15.47
N ALA A 198 -25.77 -43.01 -14.62
CA ALA A 198 -26.88 -42.64 -13.75
C ALA A 198 -26.36 -41.83 -12.55
N LYS A 199 -27.06 -40.74 -12.22
CA LYS A 199 -26.70 -39.86 -11.10
C LYS A 199 -27.24 -40.43 -9.78
N HIS A 200 -26.36 -40.58 -8.79
CA HIS A 200 -26.67 -41.11 -7.46
C HIS A 200 -26.77 -40.05 -6.38
N ALA A 201 -25.99 -38.97 -6.49
CA ALA A 201 -25.96 -37.92 -5.47
C ALA A 201 -25.52 -36.57 -6.02
N VAL A 202 -25.87 -35.51 -5.30
CA VAL A 202 -25.40 -34.14 -5.50
C VAL A 202 -25.13 -33.50 -4.13
N ALA A 203 -24.03 -32.75 -4.05
CA ALA A 203 -23.76 -31.84 -2.93
C ALA A 203 -23.36 -30.47 -3.48
N THR A 204 -23.71 -29.43 -2.73
CA THR A 204 -23.51 -28.04 -3.13
C THR A 204 -22.91 -27.26 -1.98
N ARG A 205 -21.87 -26.48 -2.27
CA ARG A 205 -21.24 -25.56 -1.33
C ARG A 205 -21.37 -24.14 -1.85
N TYR A 206 -22.10 -23.30 -1.12
CA TYR A 206 -22.13 -21.86 -1.31
C TYR A 206 -21.01 -21.20 -0.51
N PHE A 207 -20.33 -20.23 -1.11
CA PHE A 207 -19.27 -19.46 -0.47
C PHE A 207 -19.81 -18.12 0.00
N ASP A 208 -19.76 -17.89 1.31
CA ASP A 208 -20.07 -16.62 1.98
C ASP A 208 -18.82 -15.79 2.29
N LYS A 209 -17.64 -16.43 2.22
CA LYS A 209 -16.31 -15.83 2.39
C LYS A 209 -15.37 -16.29 1.27
N GLU A 210 -14.35 -15.50 1.02
CA GLU A 210 -13.28 -15.87 0.10
C GLU A 210 -12.49 -17.07 0.63
N VAL A 211 -12.18 -18.02 -0.25
CA VAL A 211 -11.27 -19.14 -0.03
C VAL A 211 -10.19 -19.11 -1.11
N ILE A 212 -8.95 -18.91 -0.68
CA ILE A 212 -7.75 -19.00 -1.52
C ILE A 212 -6.91 -20.15 -0.97
N ASN A 213 -6.64 -21.15 -1.81
CA ASN A 213 -5.82 -22.32 -1.49
C ASN A 213 -6.24 -22.97 -0.16
N GLY A 214 -7.39 -23.64 -0.11
CA GLY A 214 -7.89 -24.25 1.12
C GLY A 214 -8.79 -25.47 0.90
N TRP A 215 -8.92 -26.29 1.95
CA TRP A 215 -9.82 -27.44 1.98
C TRP A 215 -11.27 -27.01 2.16
N VAL A 216 -12.15 -27.51 1.28
CA VAL A 216 -13.58 -27.22 1.30
C VAL A 216 -14.37 -28.52 1.40
N ARG A 217 -15.30 -28.54 2.35
CA ARG A 217 -16.19 -29.68 2.58
C ARG A 217 -17.53 -29.53 1.85
N LEU A 218 -17.91 -30.58 1.11
CA LEU A 218 -19.20 -30.75 0.45
C LEU A 218 -19.96 -31.90 1.11
N GLU A 219 -21.04 -31.58 1.81
CA GLU A 219 -21.84 -32.57 2.54
C GLU A 219 -23.06 -33.01 1.70
N PHE A 220 -23.29 -34.32 1.65
CA PHE A 220 -24.48 -34.86 1.04
C PHE A 220 -25.65 -34.79 2.03
N VAL A 221 -26.80 -34.26 1.57
CA VAL A 221 -28.03 -34.14 2.39
C VAL A 221 -28.45 -35.47 3.02
N THR A 222 -28.19 -36.58 2.32
CA THR A 222 -28.37 -37.93 2.84
C THR A 222 -27.12 -38.74 2.53
N PRO A 223 -26.57 -39.51 3.50
CA PRO A 223 -25.42 -40.37 3.24
C PRO A 223 -25.66 -41.30 2.05
N VAL A 224 -24.75 -41.25 1.08
CA VAL A 224 -24.88 -41.92 -0.21
C VAL A 224 -24.49 -43.39 -0.06
N LYS A 225 -25.44 -44.29 -0.32
CA LYS A 225 -25.18 -45.74 -0.33
C LYS A 225 -24.79 -46.16 -1.74
N LEU A 226 -23.56 -46.64 -1.89
CA LEU A 226 -23.00 -47.10 -3.15
C LEU A 226 -22.79 -48.62 -3.12
N VAL A 227 -22.74 -49.25 -4.29
CA VAL A 227 -22.49 -50.70 -4.39
C VAL A 227 -20.99 -50.95 -4.23
N VAL A 228 -20.65 -51.79 -3.26
CA VAL A 228 -19.25 -52.10 -2.91
C VAL A 228 -18.48 -52.62 -4.11
N SER A 229 -17.24 -52.17 -4.28
CA SER A 229 -16.34 -52.56 -5.37
C SER A 229 -16.77 -52.12 -6.77
N GLU A 230 -17.88 -51.39 -6.92
CA GLU A 230 -18.22 -50.75 -8.19
C GLU A 230 -17.47 -49.44 -8.38
N LYS A 231 -17.20 -49.11 -9.66
CA LYS A 231 -16.56 -47.87 -10.07
C LYS A 231 -17.59 -46.75 -10.17
N TYR A 232 -17.28 -45.65 -9.51
CA TYR A 232 -18.05 -44.42 -9.58
C TYR A 232 -17.18 -43.27 -10.04
N ARG A 233 -17.85 -42.24 -10.55
CA ARG A 233 -17.28 -40.99 -11.01
C ARG A 233 -17.86 -39.86 -10.18
N VAL A 234 -17.02 -39.03 -9.57
CA VAL A 234 -17.44 -37.75 -9.01
C VAL A 234 -17.03 -36.61 -9.93
N THR A 235 -17.94 -35.70 -10.23
CA THR A 235 -17.68 -34.50 -11.04
C THR A 235 -17.69 -33.26 -10.16
N PHE A 236 -16.97 -32.23 -10.58
CA PHE A 236 -16.91 -30.91 -9.96
C PHE A 236 -17.10 -29.84 -11.02
N HIS A 237 -18.00 -28.91 -10.75
CA HIS A 237 -18.21 -27.70 -11.55
C HIS A 237 -18.57 -26.52 -10.63
N ALA A 238 -18.36 -25.31 -11.12
CA ALA A 238 -18.70 -24.08 -10.41
C ALA A 238 -19.84 -23.36 -11.12
N GLU A 239 -20.59 -22.55 -10.37
CA GLU A 239 -21.54 -21.57 -10.90
C GLU A 239 -21.18 -20.17 -10.37
N ASN A 240 -21.61 -19.13 -11.09
CA ASN A 240 -21.40 -17.70 -10.76
C ASN A 240 -19.91 -17.30 -10.66
N GLU A 241 -19.12 -17.65 -11.67
CA GLU A 241 -17.64 -17.68 -11.64
C GLU A 241 -16.95 -16.34 -11.96
N ALA A 242 -17.11 -15.31 -11.14
CA ALA A 242 -16.44 -14.03 -11.38
C ALA A 242 -14.89 -14.09 -11.33
N THR A 243 -14.30 -15.21 -10.85
CA THR A 243 -12.87 -15.30 -10.47
C THR A 243 -12.11 -16.52 -10.99
N ASN A 244 -12.63 -17.27 -11.97
CA ASN A 244 -12.01 -18.50 -12.50
C ASN A 244 -11.63 -19.50 -11.37
N PRO A 245 -12.61 -20.11 -10.69
CA PRO A 245 -12.34 -21.03 -9.58
C PRO A 245 -11.46 -22.21 -10.00
N ILE A 246 -10.57 -22.69 -9.12
CA ILE A 246 -9.60 -23.75 -9.41
C ILE A 246 -9.72 -24.89 -8.41
N ILE A 247 -9.58 -26.12 -8.89
CA ILE A 247 -9.39 -27.33 -8.08
C ILE A 247 -7.97 -27.88 -8.29
N TYR A 248 -7.35 -28.37 -7.22
CA TYR A 248 -5.97 -28.87 -7.25
C TYR A 248 -5.91 -30.40 -7.32
N ALA A 249 -4.76 -30.89 -7.76
CA ALA A 249 -4.41 -32.30 -7.80
C ALA A 249 -2.96 -32.51 -7.36
N GLY A 250 -2.61 -33.77 -7.17
CA GLY A 250 -1.25 -34.24 -6.91
C GLY A 250 -1.01 -35.59 -7.55
N LEU A 251 0.21 -36.09 -7.43
CA LEU A 251 0.54 -37.46 -7.86
C LEU A 251 -0.35 -38.47 -7.13
N THR A 252 -0.93 -39.40 -7.89
CA THR A 252 -1.78 -40.46 -7.31
C THR A 252 -0.97 -41.28 -6.28
N PRO A 253 -1.45 -41.42 -5.04
CA PRO A 253 -0.76 -42.20 -4.02
C PRO A 253 -0.57 -43.67 -4.43
N GLU A 254 0.55 -44.29 -4.02
CA GLU A 254 0.78 -45.70 -4.28
C GLU A 254 -0.27 -46.57 -3.55
N GLY A 255 -0.83 -47.57 -4.25
CA GLY A 255 -1.79 -48.52 -3.68
C GLY A 255 -3.26 -48.06 -3.65
N THR A 256 -3.57 -46.82 -4.03
CA THR A 256 -4.96 -46.32 -4.11
C THR A 256 -5.57 -46.61 -5.48
N GLY A 257 -5.66 -47.89 -5.83
CA GLY A 257 -5.71 -48.46 -7.19
C GLY A 257 -6.77 -48.00 -8.19
N LEU A 258 -7.49 -46.90 -8.00
CA LEU A 258 -8.37 -46.28 -8.99
C LEU A 258 -8.67 -44.79 -8.75
N LEU A 259 -7.86 -44.07 -7.94
CA LEU A 259 -7.96 -42.62 -7.91
C LEU A 259 -7.33 -42.05 -9.20
N HIS A 260 -8.19 -41.64 -10.13
CA HIS A 260 -7.81 -41.04 -11.40
C HIS A 260 -8.55 -39.72 -11.60
N ALA A 261 -7.79 -38.64 -11.77
CA ALA A 261 -8.33 -37.32 -12.08
C ALA A 261 -8.39 -37.07 -13.60
N THR A 262 -9.49 -36.48 -14.05
CA THR A 262 -9.68 -36.07 -15.44
C THR A 262 -10.16 -34.61 -15.46
N GLN A 263 -9.54 -33.78 -16.29
CA GLN A 263 -10.03 -32.43 -16.53
C GLN A 263 -11.22 -32.50 -17.49
N ILE A 264 -12.20 -31.63 -17.32
CA ILE A 264 -13.20 -31.35 -18.35
C ILE A 264 -12.80 -30.03 -18.98
N ASP A 265 -12.43 -30.06 -20.26
CA ASP A 265 -12.12 -28.86 -21.04
C ASP A 265 -13.13 -28.70 -22.16
N ASN A 266 -13.86 -27.57 -22.14
CA ASN A 266 -14.89 -27.26 -23.12
C ASN A 266 -15.92 -28.40 -23.31
N GLY A 267 -16.28 -29.06 -22.21
CA GLY A 267 -17.25 -30.16 -22.15
C GLY A 267 -16.70 -31.51 -22.58
N ARG A 268 -15.37 -31.69 -22.66
CA ARG A 268 -14.74 -32.96 -23.03
C ARG A 268 -13.73 -33.39 -21.97
N ASP A 269 -13.75 -34.68 -21.66
CA ASP A 269 -12.79 -35.33 -20.77
C ASP A 269 -11.38 -35.30 -21.37
N VAL A 270 -10.44 -34.67 -20.67
CA VAL A 270 -9.00 -34.66 -20.94
C VAL A 270 -8.32 -35.46 -19.81
N SER A 271 -8.05 -36.73 -20.09
CA SER A 271 -7.58 -37.69 -19.10
C SER A 271 -6.09 -37.52 -18.79
N ASN A 272 -5.73 -37.54 -17.49
CA ASN A 272 -4.34 -37.61 -17.06
C ASN A 272 -4.19 -38.68 -15.96
N SER A 273 -3.63 -39.84 -16.31
CA SER A 273 -3.56 -41.00 -15.41
C SER A 273 -2.56 -40.95 -14.28
N LEU A 274 -1.77 -39.87 -14.20
CA LEU A 274 -0.76 -39.71 -13.16
C LEU A 274 -1.28 -38.97 -11.92
N TYR A 275 -2.46 -38.36 -12.00
CA TYR A 275 -2.94 -37.45 -10.97
C TYR A 275 -4.23 -37.91 -10.33
N SER A 276 -4.39 -37.51 -9.07
CA SER A 276 -5.61 -37.57 -8.29
C SER A 276 -5.94 -36.18 -7.78
N LEU A 277 -7.21 -35.79 -7.79
CA LEU A 277 -7.64 -34.55 -7.18
C LEU A 277 -7.22 -34.54 -5.71
N ALA A 278 -6.79 -33.39 -5.22
CA ALA A 278 -6.46 -33.17 -3.82
C ALA A 278 -7.77 -33.24 -3.01
N MET A 279 -8.15 -34.44 -2.61
CA MET A 279 -9.50 -34.78 -2.21
C MET A 279 -9.51 -35.90 -1.18
N VAL A 280 -10.44 -35.84 -0.24
CA VAL A 280 -10.69 -36.85 0.79
C VAL A 280 -12.15 -37.28 0.76
N PHE A 281 -12.39 -38.59 0.72
CA PHE A 281 -13.73 -39.17 0.84
C PHE A 281 -14.03 -39.43 2.33
N ASP A 282 -15.16 -38.94 2.82
CA ASP A 282 -15.55 -39.09 4.23
C ASP A 282 -16.71 -40.08 4.40
N TYR A 283 -16.40 -41.23 4.98
CA TYR A 283 -17.36 -42.28 5.35
C TYR A 283 -17.80 -42.20 6.82
N GLY A 284 -17.49 -41.09 7.49
CA GLY A 284 -17.72 -40.84 8.92
C GLY A 284 -16.51 -41.05 9.81
N ASP A 285 -15.30 -41.06 9.23
CA ASP A 285 -14.03 -41.34 9.91
C ASP A 285 -12.90 -40.38 9.52
N VAL A 286 -13.21 -39.27 8.85
CA VAL A 286 -12.26 -38.17 8.63
C VAL A 286 -12.09 -37.38 9.93
N ASP A 287 -10.83 -37.15 10.31
CA ASP A 287 -10.45 -36.22 11.39
C ASP A 287 -9.84 -34.95 10.77
N HIS A 288 -9.60 -33.91 11.56
CA HIS A 288 -9.00 -32.66 11.09
C HIS A 288 -7.80 -32.28 11.95
N LYS A 289 -6.67 -32.05 11.28
CA LYS A 289 -5.49 -31.45 11.91
C LYS A 289 -5.50 -29.96 11.62
N GLN A 290 -5.43 -29.14 12.67
CA GLN A 290 -5.19 -27.71 12.50
C GLN A 290 -3.72 -27.51 12.12
N GLU A 291 -3.47 -26.96 10.94
CA GLU A 291 -2.12 -26.49 10.60
C GLU A 291 -1.79 -25.24 11.42
N PRO A 292 -0.48 -25.00 11.68
CA PRO A 292 -0.04 -23.74 12.25
C PRO A 292 -0.61 -22.60 11.43
N PHE A 293 -1.08 -21.57 12.13
CA PHE A 293 -1.58 -20.36 11.51
C PHE A 293 -0.52 -19.77 10.57
N HIS A 294 -0.92 -19.52 9.32
CA HIS A 294 -0.06 -18.91 8.30
C HIS A 294 -0.55 -17.49 7.99
N TYR A 295 0.40 -16.59 7.70
CA TYR A 295 0.09 -15.22 7.31
C TYR A 295 -0.22 -15.17 5.82
N LYS A 296 -1.44 -14.79 5.45
CA LYS A 296 -1.81 -14.58 4.05
C LYS A 296 -1.09 -13.36 3.49
N ILE A 297 -0.33 -13.51 2.40
CA ILE A 297 0.20 -12.37 1.64
C ILE A 297 -0.75 -12.06 0.48
N ILE A 298 -1.47 -10.94 0.59
CA ILE A 298 -2.40 -10.48 -0.44
C ILE A 298 -1.64 -9.84 -1.61
N SER A 299 -0.53 -9.14 -1.33
CA SER A 299 0.32 -8.55 -2.35
C SER A 299 1.79 -8.63 -1.98
N GLN A 300 2.61 -9.13 -2.91
CA GLN A 300 4.07 -9.22 -2.80
C GLN A 300 4.81 -8.10 -3.57
N MET A 301 4.07 -7.07 -3.98
CA MET A 301 4.65 -5.94 -4.71
C MET A 301 5.80 -5.31 -3.92
N ASP A 302 6.84 -4.85 -4.62
CA ASP A 302 8.06 -4.36 -3.99
C ASP A 302 8.04 -2.84 -3.85
N GLN A 303 7.47 -2.39 -2.73
CA GLN A 303 7.42 -0.97 -2.35
C GLN A 303 8.51 -0.67 -1.32
N ILE A 304 9.65 -0.18 -1.81
CA ILE A 304 10.81 0.09 -0.96
C ILE A 304 10.55 1.24 0.03
N ASP A 305 9.63 2.16 -0.29
CA ASP A 305 9.13 3.18 0.63
C ASP A 305 8.31 2.52 1.77
N GLY A 306 7.45 1.55 1.47
CA GLY A 306 6.73 0.77 2.47
C GLY A 306 7.69 0.05 3.45
N GLN A 307 8.75 -0.56 2.92
CA GLN A 307 9.82 -1.13 3.75
C GLN A 307 10.52 -0.08 4.62
N ALA A 308 10.80 1.11 4.07
CA ALA A 308 11.42 2.20 4.81
C ALA A 308 10.54 2.68 5.99
N HIS A 309 9.22 2.71 5.82
CA HIS A 309 8.26 3.05 6.88
C HIS A 309 8.35 2.05 8.05
N VAL A 310 8.43 0.75 7.77
CA VAL A 310 8.61 -0.30 8.78
C VAL A 310 9.95 -0.17 9.51
N ILE A 311 11.05 0.00 8.76
CA ILE A 311 12.38 0.16 9.36
C ILE A 311 12.46 1.39 10.25
N MET A 312 11.94 2.53 9.77
CA MET A 312 11.90 3.76 10.54
C MET A 312 11.09 3.59 11.84
N ALA A 313 9.88 3.05 11.77
CA ALA A 313 9.03 2.85 12.95
C ALA A 313 9.66 1.90 13.97
N TRP A 314 10.25 0.79 13.51
CA TRP A 314 10.98 -0.14 14.37
C TRP A 314 12.16 0.53 15.06
N ALA A 315 12.99 1.27 14.33
CA ALA A 315 14.17 1.92 14.88
C ALA A 315 13.79 2.99 15.90
N MET A 316 12.73 3.77 15.63
CA MET A 316 12.20 4.74 16.58
C MET A 316 11.67 4.07 17.86
N LEU A 317 10.99 2.93 17.75
CA LEU A 317 10.54 2.14 18.90
C LEU A 317 11.72 1.61 19.72
N ALA A 318 12.71 1.02 19.06
CA ALA A 318 13.93 0.53 19.71
C ALA A 318 14.65 1.65 20.46
N LEU A 319 14.79 2.84 19.86
CA LEU A 319 15.37 4.02 20.52
C LEU A 319 14.54 4.48 21.72
N ARG A 320 13.21 4.44 21.62
CA ARG A 320 12.29 4.84 22.69
C ARG A 320 12.33 3.88 23.89
N ARG A 321 12.35 2.57 23.66
CA ARG A 321 12.31 1.54 24.72
C ARG A 321 13.68 1.26 25.35
N GLY A 322 14.76 1.47 24.59
CA GLY A 322 16.03 0.83 24.94
C GLY A 322 16.01 -0.66 24.58
N GLU A 323 16.97 -1.42 25.10
CA GLU A 323 17.11 -2.84 24.79
C GLU A 323 15.95 -3.68 25.33
N THR A 324 15.32 -4.47 24.46
CA THR A 324 14.23 -5.41 24.78
C THR A 324 14.46 -6.78 24.14
N GLU A 325 13.69 -7.79 24.57
CA GLU A 325 13.69 -9.11 23.91
C GLU A 325 13.25 -9.00 22.44
N PHE A 326 12.22 -8.20 22.17
CA PHE A 326 11.76 -7.93 20.81
C PHE A 326 12.87 -7.33 19.94
N GLU A 327 13.58 -6.31 20.43
CA GLU A 327 14.72 -5.73 19.72
C GLU A 327 15.80 -6.79 19.47
N ASN A 328 16.17 -7.57 20.49
CA ASN A 328 17.21 -8.58 20.39
C ASN A 328 16.85 -9.68 19.38
N LYS A 329 15.59 -10.12 19.34
CA LYS A 329 15.06 -11.08 18.36
C LYS A 329 15.07 -10.52 16.94
N THR A 330 14.67 -9.26 16.76
CA THR A 330 14.37 -8.70 15.43
C THR A 330 15.50 -7.87 14.82
N TYR A 331 16.46 -7.37 15.59
CA TYR A 331 17.58 -6.56 15.07
C TYR A 331 18.35 -7.22 13.90
N PRO A 332 18.65 -8.54 13.90
CA PRO A 332 19.28 -9.19 12.75
C PRO A 332 18.43 -9.11 11.47
N VAL A 333 17.11 -9.20 11.59
CA VAL A 333 16.15 -9.07 10.47
C VAL A 333 16.16 -7.63 9.95
N MET A 334 16.06 -6.66 10.86
CA MET A 334 16.05 -5.24 10.51
C MET A 334 17.36 -4.77 9.87
N THR A 335 18.49 -5.32 10.33
CA THR A 335 19.80 -5.07 9.72
C THR A 335 19.86 -5.58 8.28
N LYS A 336 19.30 -6.76 7.99
CA LYS A 336 19.21 -7.30 6.63
C LYS A 336 18.32 -6.42 5.74
N LEU A 337 17.15 -6.01 6.24
CA LEU A 337 16.23 -5.13 5.52
C LEU A 337 16.87 -3.76 5.23
N MET A 338 17.47 -3.11 6.22
CA MET A 338 18.15 -1.83 6.04
C MET A 338 19.31 -1.95 5.04
N ASN A 339 20.15 -2.98 5.17
CA ASN A 339 21.24 -3.22 4.21
C ASN A 339 20.71 -3.42 2.80
N ARG A 340 19.66 -4.23 2.62
CA ARG A 340 19.02 -4.45 1.33
C ARG A 340 18.51 -3.12 0.73
N SER A 341 17.88 -2.26 1.53
CA SER A 341 17.35 -0.98 1.07
C SER A 341 18.41 0.01 0.59
N VAL A 342 19.68 -0.16 0.99
CA VAL A 342 20.79 0.71 0.58
C VAL A 342 21.88 -0.02 -0.22
N THR A 343 21.49 -1.12 -0.86
CA THR A 343 22.30 -1.83 -1.85
C THR A 343 21.51 -2.16 -3.10
N GLU A 344 22.16 -2.85 -4.03
CA GLU A 344 21.48 -3.48 -5.16
C GLU A 344 20.33 -4.38 -4.67
N PRO A 345 19.18 -4.38 -5.34
CA PRO A 345 18.92 -3.70 -6.61
C PRO A 345 18.50 -2.21 -6.49
N TYR A 346 18.24 -1.69 -5.28
CA TYR A 346 17.62 -0.36 -5.12
C TYR A 346 18.62 0.80 -5.21
N LEU A 347 19.82 0.64 -4.65
CA LEU A 347 20.82 1.70 -4.58
C LEU A 347 22.18 1.25 -5.10
N PHE A 348 22.74 2.05 -6.00
CA PHE A 348 24.09 1.87 -6.52
C PHE A 348 24.91 3.13 -6.26
N LEU A 349 25.84 3.06 -5.32
CA LEU A 349 26.74 4.18 -4.98
C LEU A 349 28.03 4.17 -5.81
N VAL A 350 28.32 3.07 -6.50
CA VAL A 350 29.52 2.92 -7.34
C VAL A 350 29.14 3.12 -8.81
N PRO A 351 29.95 3.86 -9.60
CA PRO A 351 29.75 4.00 -11.03
C PRO A 351 29.69 2.64 -11.73
N GLY A 352 28.73 2.50 -12.64
CA GLY A 352 28.58 1.30 -13.48
C GLY A 352 28.41 1.66 -14.96
N PRO A 353 28.24 0.67 -15.85
CA PRO A 353 28.10 0.90 -17.28
C PRO A 353 26.80 1.62 -17.67
N ARG A 354 25.81 1.67 -16.77
CA ARG A 354 24.59 2.50 -16.90
C ARG A 354 24.68 3.69 -15.96
N ILE A 355 24.14 4.83 -16.37
CA ILE A 355 24.02 6.01 -15.49
C ILE A 355 23.08 5.65 -14.34
N LYS A 356 23.59 5.77 -13.12
CA LYS A 356 22.84 5.55 -11.88
C LYS A 356 23.05 6.79 -11.01
N PRO A 357 21.99 7.50 -10.61
CA PRO A 357 22.11 8.79 -9.93
C PRO A 357 22.56 8.67 -8.47
N GLY A 358 22.79 7.45 -7.97
CA GLY A 358 23.11 7.22 -6.55
C GLY A 358 21.94 7.53 -5.62
N LEU A 359 20.72 7.35 -6.13
CA LEU A 359 19.44 7.46 -5.42
C LEU A 359 18.82 6.07 -5.26
N VAL A 360 17.93 5.91 -4.29
CA VAL A 360 17.16 4.68 -4.09
C VAL A 360 16.06 4.61 -5.14
N CYS A 361 16.07 3.55 -5.94
CA CYS A 361 15.04 3.33 -6.94
C CYS A 361 13.84 2.60 -6.33
N ASN A 362 12.66 3.21 -6.43
CA ASN A 362 11.39 2.56 -6.13
C ASN A 362 10.84 1.93 -7.42
N ILE A 363 10.61 0.62 -7.40
CA ILE A 363 10.14 -0.10 -8.59
C ILE A 363 8.61 -0.21 -8.64
N SER A 364 7.91 0.22 -7.59
CA SER A 364 6.44 0.13 -7.51
C SER A 364 5.85 1.26 -6.65
N LEU A 365 6.32 2.50 -6.86
CA LEU A 365 5.77 3.67 -6.16
C LEU A 365 4.31 3.86 -6.54
N GLU A 366 3.43 3.95 -5.55
CA GLU A 366 2.05 4.37 -5.75
C GLU A 366 1.98 5.91 -5.80
N HIS A 367 1.48 6.43 -6.92
CA HIS A 367 1.30 7.86 -7.14
C HIS A 367 -0.19 8.16 -7.39
N SER A 368 -0.67 9.31 -6.91
CA SER A 368 -2.05 9.77 -7.12
C SER A 368 -2.38 10.07 -8.60
N ARG A 369 -1.44 10.68 -9.32
CA ARG A 369 -1.46 10.77 -10.80
C ARG A 369 -1.27 9.42 -11.52
N ASP A 370 -1.90 9.33 -12.68
CA ASP A 370 -1.75 8.29 -13.72
C ASP A 370 -2.26 6.88 -13.38
N GLY A 371 -2.76 6.64 -12.15
CA GLY A 371 -3.46 5.41 -11.78
C GLY A 371 -2.63 4.13 -11.97
N GLN A 372 -1.30 4.27 -11.90
CA GLN A 372 -0.34 3.20 -12.12
C GLN A 372 0.81 3.29 -11.12
N TYR A 373 1.52 2.18 -10.95
CA TYR A 373 2.77 2.14 -10.19
C TYR A 373 3.93 2.66 -11.03
N TRP A 374 4.84 3.40 -10.38
CA TRP A 374 6.00 3.99 -11.01
C TRP A 374 7.30 3.27 -10.64
N HIS A 375 8.09 2.97 -11.66
CA HIS A 375 9.50 2.67 -11.52
C HIS A 375 10.28 3.98 -11.62
N THR A 376 10.79 4.48 -10.50
CA THR A 376 11.26 5.87 -10.38
C THR A 376 12.31 6.05 -9.28
N TYR A 377 12.95 7.23 -9.26
CA TYR A 377 13.64 7.76 -8.09
C TYR A 377 12.80 8.93 -7.56
N ASP A 378 12.06 8.71 -6.48
CA ASP A 378 11.13 9.70 -5.92
C ASP A 378 11.58 10.23 -4.56
N PHE A 379 11.13 11.44 -4.24
CA PHE A 379 11.56 12.18 -3.05
C PHE A 379 10.98 11.62 -1.75
N LEU A 380 9.81 10.96 -1.81
CA LEU A 380 9.21 10.25 -0.69
C LEU A 380 10.09 9.11 -0.22
N THR A 381 10.46 8.20 -1.12
CA THR A 381 11.36 7.08 -0.86
C THR A 381 12.68 7.58 -0.29
N GLN A 382 13.27 8.61 -0.89
CA GLN A 382 14.54 9.17 -0.42
C GLN A 382 14.41 9.66 1.04
N SER A 383 13.35 10.41 1.34
CA SER A 383 13.11 10.99 2.67
C SER A 383 12.97 9.90 3.75
N PHE A 384 12.19 8.87 3.49
CA PHE A 384 11.97 7.79 4.46
C PHE A 384 13.18 6.87 4.61
N ILE A 385 13.95 6.62 3.54
CA ILE A 385 15.21 5.85 3.65
C ILE A 385 16.26 6.64 4.45
N CYS A 386 16.41 7.93 4.18
CA CYS A 386 17.32 8.78 4.96
C CYS A 386 16.94 8.79 6.44
N SER A 387 15.65 8.90 6.77
CA SER A 387 15.18 8.82 8.14
C SER A 387 15.39 7.44 8.79
N ALA A 388 15.13 6.36 8.05
CA ALA A 388 15.41 5.00 8.52
C ALA A 388 16.90 4.83 8.84
N LEU A 389 17.81 5.32 7.98
CA LEU A 389 19.25 5.35 8.22
C LEU A 389 19.61 6.14 9.48
N GLU A 390 19.11 7.38 9.62
CA GLU A 390 19.37 8.23 10.79
C GLU A 390 19.02 7.51 12.11
N ASN A 391 17.89 6.80 12.15
CA ASN A 391 17.47 6.08 13.35
C ASN A 391 18.24 4.75 13.53
N MET A 392 18.45 3.98 12.47
CA MET A 392 19.15 2.69 12.54
C MET A 392 20.63 2.84 12.92
N ILE A 393 21.29 3.93 12.50
CA ILE A 393 22.68 4.25 12.90
C ILE A 393 22.75 4.37 14.43
N LEU A 394 21.83 5.13 15.05
CA LEU A 394 21.80 5.31 16.51
C LEU A 394 21.56 3.98 17.25
N VAL A 395 20.69 3.12 16.71
CA VAL A 395 20.48 1.78 17.26
C VAL A 395 21.76 0.94 17.16
N ALA A 396 22.41 0.91 16.00
CA ALA A 396 23.66 0.16 15.79
C ALA A 396 24.78 0.64 16.72
N GLU A 397 24.95 1.95 16.89
CA GLU A 397 25.93 2.54 17.81
C GLU A 397 25.67 2.11 19.27
N ARG A 398 24.41 2.19 19.71
CA ARG A 398 23.99 1.73 21.05
C ARG A 398 24.28 0.25 21.25
N ARG A 399 24.08 -0.58 20.21
CA ARG A 399 24.36 -2.02 20.23
C ARG A 399 25.83 -2.37 19.97
N HIS A 400 26.70 -1.38 19.82
CA HIS A 400 28.12 -1.53 19.49
C HIS A 400 28.40 -2.25 18.16
N ASP A 401 27.44 -2.22 17.23
CA ASP A 401 27.58 -2.73 15.86
C ASP A 401 28.25 -1.69 14.94
N LYS A 402 29.56 -1.54 15.13
CA LYS A 402 30.37 -0.54 14.41
C LYS A 402 30.30 -0.71 12.89
N ASN A 403 30.26 -1.94 12.40
CA ASN A 403 30.30 -2.22 10.96
C ASN A 403 29.05 -1.66 10.25
N ASN A 404 27.86 -1.92 10.79
CA ASN A 404 26.64 -1.37 10.19
C ASN A 404 26.52 0.13 10.43
N ALA A 405 26.89 0.64 11.61
CA ALA A 405 26.88 2.09 11.90
C ALA A 405 27.74 2.89 10.91
N GLU A 406 28.97 2.44 10.64
CA GLU A 406 29.89 3.10 9.70
C GLU A 406 29.37 3.01 8.25
N ARG A 407 28.92 1.82 7.85
CA ARG A 407 28.35 1.59 6.51
C ARG A 407 27.13 2.46 6.24
N TRP A 408 26.16 2.47 7.16
CA TRP A 408 24.93 3.24 7.01
C TRP A 408 25.20 4.74 7.06
N SER A 409 26.15 5.18 7.89
CA SER A 409 26.61 6.57 7.91
C SER A 409 27.22 7.00 6.56
N TYR A 410 28.03 6.14 5.94
CA TYR A 410 28.54 6.36 4.59
C TYR A 410 27.41 6.42 3.56
N CYS A 411 26.45 5.50 3.60
CA CYS A 411 25.28 5.50 2.71
C CYS A 411 24.46 6.78 2.86
N LEU A 412 24.11 7.19 4.09
CA LEU A 412 23.32 8.39 4.37
C LEU A 412 23.98 9.65 3.81
N LYS A 413 25.30 9.80 4.04
CA LYS A 413 26.07 10.94 3.53
C LYS A 413 26.04 11.02 2.01
N ASN A 414 26.31 9.90 1.33
CA ASN A 414 26.33 9.88 -0.13
C ASN A 414 24.93 10.08 -0.72
N LEU A 415 23.92 9.44 -0.14
CA LEU A 415 22.53 9.59 -0.58
C LEU A 415 22.06 11.04 -0.46
N THR A 416 22.33 11.70 0.67
CA THR A 416 22.01 13.12 0.89
C THR A 416 22.65 14.02 -0.18
N ASN A 417 23.94 13.81 -0.47
CA ASN A 417 24.63 14.56 -1.52
C ASN A 417 24.03 14.31 -2.91
N ASN A 418 23.71 13.06 -3.21
CA ASN A 418 23.13 12.67 -4.50
C ASN A 418 21.73 13.22 -4.70
N ILE A 419 20.92 13.35 -3.63
CA ILE A 419 19.61 14.00 -3.67
C ILE A 419 19.77 15.46 -4.09
N VAL A 420 20.63 16.23 -3.43
CA VAL A 420 20.87 17.64 -3.79
C VAL A 420 21.38 17.76 -5.24
N GLN A 421 22.28 16.87 -5.65
CA GLN A 421 22.88 16.91 -6.98
C GLN A 421 21.91 16.54 -8.11
N ASN A 422 21.05 15.54 -7.91
CA ASN A 422 20.28 14.92 -8.99
C ASN A 422 18.77 15.20 -8.93
N MET A 423 18.26 15.58 -7.76
CA MET A 423 16.83 15.85 -7.56
C MET A 423 16.52 17.34 -7.37
N THR A 424 17.41 18.25 -7.75
CA THR A 424 17.13 19.70 -7.74
C THR A 424 17.19 20.30 -9.12
N HIS A 425 16.38 21.33 -9.36
CA HIS A 425 16.42 22.12 -10.59
C HIS A 425 16.04 23.58 -10.36
N ASP A 426 16.34 24.41 -11.35
CA ASP A 426 15.91 25.80 -11.36
C ASP A 426 14.47 25.90 -11.88
N PHE A 427 13.64 26.60 -11.12
CA PHE A 427 12.26 26.95 -11.46
C PHE A 427 12.04 28.42 -11.12
N GLU A 428 11.75 29.24 -12.13
CA GLU A 428 11.53 30.69 -11.97
C GLU A 428 12.66 31.42 -11.19
N GLY A 429 13.92 31.01 -11.39
CA GLY A 429 15.09 31.63 -10.75
C GLY A 429 15.38 31.15 -9.33
N LYS A 430 14.64 30.16 -8.82
CA LYS A 430 14.90 29.49 -7.53
C LYS A 430 15.20 28.01 -7.73
N LYS A 431 16.04 27.45 -6.87
CA LYS A 431 16.23 26.01 -6.75
C LYS A 431 15.02 25.38 -6.05
N ILE A 432 14.43 24.35 -6.65
CA ILE A 432 13.40 23.49 -6.04
C ILE A 432 13.76 22.01 -6.24
N PHE A 433 13.09 21.12 -5.50
CA PHE A 433 13.20 19.68 -5.71
C PHE A 433 12.33 19.23 -6.88
N TYR A 434 12.81 18.20 -7.58
CA TYR A 434 11.94 17.32 -8.34
C TYR A 434 11.26 16.35 -7.38
N GLU A 435 9.95 16.19 -7.53
CA GLU A 435 9.21 15.13 -6.85
C GLU A 435 9.70 13.73 -7.22
N MET A 436 10.07 13.53 -8.50
CA MET A 436 10.64 12.28 -8.98
C MET A 436 11.41 12.45 -10.31
N ILE A 437 12.33 11.52 -10.55
CA ILE A 437 13.04 11.38 -11.83
C ILE A 437 12.98 9.92 -12.30
N LEU A 438 12.73 9.72 -13.59
CA LEU A 438 12.47 8.42 -14.21
C LEU A 438 13.77 7.76 -14.72
N PRO A 439 14.00 6.46 -14.44
CA PRO A 439 15.12 5.70 -15.01
C PRO A 439 14.91 5.42 -16.50
N THR A 440 15.78 5.97 -17.35
CA THR A 440 15.72 5.79 -18.83
C THR A 440 16.78 4.80 -19.35
N GLY A 441 17.58 4.20 -18.45
CA GLY A 441 18.82 3.50 -18.81
C GLY A 441 19.96 4.42 -19.28
N ARG A 442 19.70 5.74 -19.38
CA ARG A 442 20.66 6.82 -19.65
C ARG A 442 20.50 7.90 -18.58
N LYS A 443 20.61 9.18 -18.94
CA LYS A 443 20.35 10.29 -18.02
C LYS A 443 18.88 10.19 -17.55
N PRO A 444 18.61 10.15 -16.23
CA PRO A 444 17.24 10.18 -15.74
C PRO A 444 16.48 11.41 -16.23
N GLU A 445 15.18 11.23 -16.48
CA GLU A 445 14.31 12.28 -16.98
C GLU A 445 13.40 12.79 -15.86
N PRO A 446 13.25 14.11 -15.67
CA PRO A 446 12.30 14.64 -14.70
C PRO A 446 10.88 14.21 -15.00
N PHE A 447 10.13 13.84 -13.97
CA PHE A 447 8.68 13.78 -14.09
C PHE A 447 8.12 15.19 -13.94
N PRO A 448 7.23 15.63 -14.84
CA PRO A 448 6.74 16.99 -14.81
C PRO A 448 5.73 17.19 -13.67
N GLY A 449 5.80 18.35 -13.03
CA GLY A 449 4.85 18.74 -11.99
C GLY A 449 5.50 18.83 -10.60
N ILE A 450 4.63 19.04 -9.62
CA ILE A 450 4.95 19.14 -8.19
C ILE A 450 3.77 18.51 -7.44
N SER A 451 4.05 17.68 -6.44
CA SER A 451 3.02 16.98 -5.68
C SER A 451 3.34 16.82 -4.21
N TRP A 452 2.43 16.18 -3.50
CA TRP A 452 2.55 15.80 -2.11
C TRP A 452 3.79 14.96 -1.77
N LEU A 453 4.43 14.31 -2.75
CA LEU A 453 5.70 13.61 -2.51
C LEU A 453 6.78 14.56 -1.98
N ASP A 454 6.74 15.84 -2.37
CA ASP A 454 7.72 16.83 -1.94
C ASP A 454 7.60 17.16 -0.44
N LEU A 455 6.45 16.94 0.19
CA LEU A 455 6.24 17.14 1.63
C LEU A 455 6.86 16.04 2.50
N ALA A 456 7.30 14.93 1.91
CA ALA A 456 7.79 13.74 2.61
C ALA A 456 8.86 13.95 3.70
N PRO A 457 9.77 14.95 3.63
CA PRO A 457 10.71 15.21 4.72
C PRO A 457 10.02 15.49 6.07
N ILE A 458 8.80 16.04 6.06
CA ILE A 458 8.03 16.37 7.26
C ILE A 458 7.60 15.12 8.05
N PRO A 459 6.82 14.18 7.48
CA PRO A 459 6.47 12.94 8.15
C PRO A 459 7.65 12.00 8.30
N ALA A 460 8.65 12.03 7.41
CA ALA A 460 9.87 11.25 7.61
C ALA A 460 10.68 11.78 8.80
N GLY A 461 10.54 13.07 9.15
CA GLY A 461 11.39 13.72 10.15
C GLY A 461 12.86 13.77 9.74
N TRP A 462 13.12 13.75 8.43
CA TRP A 462 14.47 13.72 7.87
C TRP A 462 15.17 15.07 8.10
N LYS A 463 16.31 15.04 8.82
CA LYS A 463 17.00 16.26 9.22
C LYS A 463 17.96 16.81 8.16
N GLY A 464 18.37 15.96 7.22
CA GLY A 464 19.35 16.28 6.17
C GLY A 464 18.78 17.00 4.94
N VAL A 465 17.48 17.30 4.89
CA VAL A 465 16.88 18.03 3.77
C VAL A 465 17.43 19.47 3.69
N ASP A 466 17.74 19.93 2.47
CA ASP A 466 18.11 21.33 2.26
C ASP A 466 16.89 22.24 2.52
N LYS A 467 16.98 23.04 3.59
CA LYS A 467 15.86 23.85 4.08
C LYS A 467 15.44 24.96 3.11
N GLU A 468 16.38 25.54 2.38
CA GLU A 468 16.08 26.64 1.46
C GLU A 468 15.40 26.09 0.20
N VAL A 469 15.96 25.03 -0.38
CA VAL A 469 15.36 24.36 -1.55
C VAL A 469 14.00 23.79 -1.18
N PHE A 470 13.88 23.18 0.00
CA PHE A 470 12.61 22.64 0.48
C PHE A 470 11.56 23.74 0.65
N LYS A 471 11.90 24.86 1.30
CA LYS A 471 10.99 26.01 1.41
C LYS A 471 10.56 26.52 0.02
N ASN A 472 11.51 26.71 -0.89
CA ASN A 472 11.20 27.17 -2.25
C ASN A 472 10.26 26.20 -2.99
N THR A 473 10.42 24.89 -2.76
CA THR A 473 9.57 23.84 -3.35
C THR A 473 8.15 23.95 -2.83
N ILE A 474 7.97 24.03 -1.51
CA ILE A 474 6.65 24.11 -0.88
C ILE A 474 5.95 25.45 -1.19
N ASP A 475 6.67 26.57 -1.14
CA ASP A 475 6.13 27.88 -1.56
C ASP A 475 5.64 27.85 -3.02
N THR A 476 6.40 27.18 -3.89
CA THR A 476 6.02 27.00 -5.30
C THR A 476 4.77 26.15 -5.40
N TRP A 477 4.73 24.99 -4.73
CA TRP A 477 3.58 24.09 -4.70
C TRP A 477 2.30 24.81 -4.23
N HIS A 478 2.35 25.51 -3.10
CA HIS A 478 1.20 26.26 -2.56
C HIS A 478 0.63 27.28 -3.53
N ARG A 479 1.49 27.91 -4.35
CA ARG A 479 1.11 28.89 -5.35
C ARG A 479 0.52 28.23 -6.60
N VAL A 480 1.22 27.26 -7.18
CA VAL A 480 0.84 26.71 -8.49
C VAL A 480 -0.30 25.70 -8.39
N ALA A 481 -0.38 24.96 -7.29
CA ALA A 481 -1.40 23.95 -7.03
C ALA A 481 -2.63 24.51 -6.28
N ARG A 482 -2.83 25.83 -6.24
CA ARG A 482 -3.96 26.45 -5.55
C ARG A 482 -5.29 26.03 -6.18
N ILE A 483 -6.24 25.61 -5.34
CA ILE A 483 -7.60 25.25 -5.76
C ILE A 483 -8.47 26.52 -5.82
N ASP A 484 -9.12 26.73 -6.97
CA ASP A 484 -10.11 27.80 -7.16
C ASP A 484 -11.51 27.31 -6.75
N TRP A 485 -11.97 27.76 -5.57
CA TRP A 485 -13.30 27.46 -5.05
C TRP A 485 -13.75 28.53 -4.03
N ASP A 486 -15.04 28.54 -3.71
CA ASP A 486 -15.66 29.52 -2.78
C ASP A 486 -15.55 29.07 -1.30
N GLY A 487 -14.32 29.11 -0.78
CA GLY A 487 -14.01 28.73 0.60
C GLY A 487 -12.57 29.02 1.03
N PRO A 488 -12.13 28.45 2.16
CA PRO A 488 -10.76 28.58 2.64
C PRO A 488 -9.72 28.23 1.57
N GLN A 489 -8.57 28.90 1.61
CA GLN A 489 -7.53 28.66 0.60
C GLN A 489 -6.95 27.25 0.77
N MET A 490 -7.09 26.42 -0.28
CA MET A 490 -6.59 25.06 -0.30
C MET A 490 -5.58 24.83 -1.43
N THR A 491 -4.68 23.88 -1.21
CA THR A 491 -3.68 23.43 -2.18
C THR A 491 -4.01 22.01 -2.59
N SER A 492 -4.08 21.77 -3.90
CA SER A 492 -4.24 20.45 -4.49
C SER A 492 -3.01 19.60 -4.23
N SER A 493 -3.23 18.31 -4.03
CA SER A 493 -2.18 17.33 -3.75
C SER A 493 -1.21 17.17 -4.91
N ASP A 494 -1.65 17.54 -6.11
CA ASP A 494 -0.90 17.40 -7.35
C ASP A 494 -1.06 18.65 -8.22
N TRP A 495 -0.02 18.97 -8.98
CA TRP A 495 -0.03 19.99 -10.01
C TRP A 495 0.80 19.58 -11.24
N LEU A 496 0.33 20.01 -12.41
CA LEU A 496 1.03 19.85 -13.70
C LEU A 496 1.19 21.22 -14.37
N PRO A 497 2.29 21.42 -15.12
CA PRO A 497 2.47 22.62 -15.94
C PRO A 497 1.33 22.82 -16.95
N GLU A 498 1.07 24.08 -17.30
CA GLU A 498 0.06 24.44 -18.28
C GLU A 498 0.28 23.69 -19.62
N GLY A 499 -0.81 23.17 -20.19
CA GLY A 499 -0.78 22.38 -21.42
C GLY A 499 -0.40 20.91 -21.23
N GLN A 500 -0.04 20.48 -20.01
CA GLN A 500 0.17 19.07 -19.69
C GLN A 500 -1.09 18.43 -19.09
N VAL A 501 -1.22 17.14 -19.33
CA VAL A 501 -2.30 16.29 -18.84
C VAL A 501 -1.72 15.00 -18.28
N ASP A 502 -2.46 14.39 -17.36
CA ASP A 502 -2.15 13.06 -16.84
C ASP A 502 -2.34 11.96 -17.92
N SER A 503 -2.02 10.71 -17.61
CA SER A 503 -2.13 9.57 -18.52
C SER A 503 -3.57 9.33 -19.03
N PHE A 504 -4.58 9.91 -18.37
CA PHE A 504 -5.99 9.85 -18.75
C PHE A 504 -6.44 11.07 -19.55
N GLY A 505 -5.53 11.97 -19.91
CA GLY A 505 -5.83 13.20 -20.65
C GLY A 505 -6.50 14.27 -19.80
N ARG A 506 -6.43 14.19 -18.47
CA ARG A 506 -7.05 15.14 -17.55
C ARG A 506 -6.05 16.22 -17.15
N GLN A 507 -6.52 17.47 -17.12
CA GLN A 507 -5.90 18.48 -16.26
C GLN A 507 -6.22 18.06 -14.81
N ILE A 508 -5.22 18.09 -13.94
CA ILE A 508 -5.28 17.42 -12.63
C ILE A 508 -6.50 17.82 -11.81
N SER A 509 -7.09 16.84 -11.14
CA SER A 509 -8.22 17.04 -10.23
C SER A 509 -7.85 17.92 -9.04
N ASN A 510 -8.74 18.83 -8.67
CA ASN A 510 -8.68 19.57 -7.40
C ASN A 510 -8.93 18.60 -6.23
N GLN A 511 -7.90 17.88 -5.79
CA GLN A 511 -7.99 16.87 -4.74
C GLN A 511 -7.07 17.22 -3.57
N VAL A 512 -7.60 17.16 -2.36
CA VAL A 512 -6.84 17.26 -1.11
C VAL A 512 -6.79 15.87 -0.48
N ILE A 513 -5.63 15.21 -0.52
CA ILE A 513 -5.40 13.91 0.10
C ILE A 513 -5.20 14.12 1.61
N GLY A 514 -5.78 13.23 2.41
CA GLY A 514 -5.91 13.36 3.85
C GLY A 514 -4.58 13.48 4.59
N LYS A 515 -3.60 12.61 4.30
CA LYS A 515 -2.25 12.64 4.88
C LYS A 515 -1.49 13.91 4.50
N VAL A 516 -1.68 14.38 3.27
CA VAL A 516 -1.02 15.55 2.71
C VAL A 516 -1.45 16.80 3.45
N LEU A 517 -2.75 16.92 3.76
CA LEU A 517 -3.25 17.98 4.61
C LEU A 517 -2.59 17.98 6.00
N GLY A 518 -2.44 16.79 6.61
CA GLY A 518 -1.73 16.66 7.88
C GLY A 518 -0.27 17.11 7.80
N TRP A 519 0.45 16.73 6.74
CA TRP A 519 1.85 17.10 6.57
C TRP A 519 2.01 18.61 6.30
N ASP A 520 1.14 19.20 5.49
CA ASP A 520 1.14 20.64 5.21
C ASP A 520 0.76 21.45 6.45
N LEU A 521 -0.19 20.99 7.27
CA LEU A 521 -0.53 21.59 8.57
C LEU A 521 0.71 21.72 9.47
N VAL A 522 1.50 20.65 9.60
CA VAL A 522 2.72 20.65 10.40
C VAL A 522 3.79 21.58 9.80
N TYR A 523 3.97 21.57 8.49
CA TYR A 523 4.90 22.49 7.81
C TYR A 523 4.52 23.95 8.08
N CYS A 524 3.28 24.32 7.79
CA CYS A 524 2.80 25.70 7.88
C CYS A 524 2.88 26.25 9.30
N LEU A 525 2.53 25.44 10.30
CA LEU A 525 2.66 25.84 11.70
C LEU A 525 4.11 26.20 12.03
N ARG A 526 5.07 25.35 11.63
CA ARG A 526 6.50 25.55 11.90
C ARG A 526 7.10 26.68 11.08
N ALA A 527 6.55 26.96 9.91
CA ALA A 527 6.91 28.10 9.07
C ALA A 527 6.31 29.43 9.57
N GLY A 528 5.40 29.40 10.56
CA GLY A 528 4.69 30.58 11.04
C GLY A 528 3.56 31.05 10.12
N GLU A 529 3.12 30.20 9.18
CA GLU A 529 2.06 30.50 8.21
C GLU A 529 0.67 30.20 8.81
N TYR A 530 0.35 30.85 9.93
CA TYR A 530 -0.86 30.60 10.71
C TYR A 530 -2.16 30.82 9.90
N GLY A 531 -2.12 31.71 8.90
CA GLY A 531 -3.18 31.90 7.91
C GLY A 531 -3.59 30.59 7.23
N ARG A 532 -2.61 29.91 6.63
CA ARG A 532 -2.85 28.64 5.91
C ARG A 532 -3.27 27.53 6.87
N VAL A 533 -2.72 27.51 8.09
CA VAL A 533 -3.15 26.56 9.14
C VAL A 533 -4.64 26.74 9.46
N CYS A 534 -5.09 27.98 9.65
CA CYS A 534 -6.49 28.27 9.90
C CYS A 534 -7.37 27.92 8.69
N ASP A 535 -6.94 28.23 7.46
CA ASP A 535 -7.68 27.86 6.25
C ASP A 535 -7.89 26.34 6.17
N MET A 536 -6.85 25.54 6.45
CA MET A 536 -6.93 24.08 6.45
C MET A 536 -7.86 23.54 7.54
N LEU A 537 -7.87 24.13 8.74
CA LEU A 537 -8.80 23.77 9.80
C LEU A 537 -10.24 24.16 9.45
N ASP A 538 -10.46 25.38 8.96
CA ASP A 538 -11.77 25.86 8.53
C ASP A 538 -12.32 25.03 7.37
N PHE A 539 -11.45 24.57 6.46
CA PHE A 539 -11.79 23.64 5.40
C PHE A 539 -12.32 22.31 5.96
N ILE A 540 -11.59 21.68 6.90
CA ILE A 540 -12.01 20.41 7.48
C ILE A 540 -13.32 20.53 8.25
N GLU A 541 -13.52 21.62 9.00
CA GLU A 541 -14.79 21.89 9.70
C GLU A 541 -15.96 22.09 8.73
N LYS A 542 -15.72 22.74 7.59
CA LYS A 542 -16.74 23.00 6.57
C LYS A 542 -17.08 21.74 5.75
N ILE A 543 -16.10 20.90 5.45
CA ILE A 543 -16.22 19.88 4.40
C ILE A 543 -16.32 18.45 4.95
N ASN A 544 -15.65 18.12 6.05
CA ASN A 544 -15.64 16.75 6.56
C ASN A 544 -16.97 16.41 7.25
N SER A 545 -17.88 15.78 6.50
CA SER A 545 -19.23 15.40 6.96
C SER A 545 -19.31 14.03 7.64
N SER A 546 -18.21 13.26 7.66
CA SER A 546 -18.13 11.95 8.31
C SER A 546 -17.70 12.04 9.78
N GLU A 547 -17.99 10.99 10.56
CA GLU A 547 -17.57 10.93 11.96
C GLU A 547 -16.06 10.75 12.15
N LEU A 548 -15.40 10.17 11.14
CA LEU A 548 -13.96 9.91 11.05
C LEU A 548 -13.37 10.73 9.91
N TYR A 549 -12.07 10.99 9.98
CA TYR A 549 -11.34 11.71 8.95
C TYR A 549 -11.28 10.93 7.62
N ALA A 550 -11.41 11.64 6.49
CA ALA A 550 -11.45 11.06 5.14
C ALA A 550 -10.07 10.80 4.51
N GLU A 551 -9.99 9.83 3.60
CA GLU A 551 -8.80 9.56 2.79
C GLU A 551 -8.48 10.72 1.86
N ALA A 552 -9.50 11.30 1.22
CA ALA A 552 -9.33 12.41 0.30
C ALA A 552 -10.63 13.22 0.18
N PHE A 553 -10.47 14.46 -0.27
CA PHE A 553 -11.53 15.39 -0.62
C PHE A 553 -11.34 15.82 -2.06
N SER A 554 -12.26 15.46 -2.95
CA SER A 554 -12.21 15.81 -4.37
C SER A 554 -13.24 16.89 -4.67
N TYR A 555 -12.79 18.02 -5.24
CA TYR A 555 -13.67 19.12 -5.62
C TYR A 555 -14.13 18.97 -7.07
N ASP A 556 -15.43 18.83 -7.25
CA ASP A 556 -16.09 18.89 -8.55
C ASP A 556 -16.44 20.35 -8.88
N SER A 557 -15.74 20.92 -9.85
CA SER A 557 -15.94 22.32 -10.28
C SER A 557 -17.28 22.56 -10.97
N GLN A 558 -17.92 21.52 -11.53
CA GLN A 558 -19.22 21.65 -12.19
C GLN A 558 -20.34 21.76 -11.16
N SER A 559 -20.37 20.84 -10.19
CA SER A 559 -21.37 20.87 -9.12
C SER A 559 -21.00 21.81 -7.96
N LYS A 560 -19.76 22.31 -7.92
CA LYS A 560 -19.17 23.09 -6.83
C LYS A 560 -19.26 22.38 -5.48
N LYS A 561 -19.07 21.07 -5.48
CA LYS A 561 -19.17 20.22 -4.28
C LYS A 561 -17.87 19.46 -4.02
N TRP A 562 -17.61 19.25 -2.75
CA TRP A 562 -16.57 18.34 -2.29
C TRP A 562 -17.14 16.95 -2.07
N ILE A 563 -16.39 15.94 -2.50
CA ILE A 563 -16.73 14.52 -2.37
C ILE A 563 -15.67 13.88 -1.47
N LEU A 564 -16.11 13.20 -0.42
CA LEU A 564 -15.24 12.48 0.50
C LEU A 564 -14.96 11.07 -0.02
N GLN A 565 -13.73 10.61 0.15
CA GLN A 565 -13.29 9.26 -0.16
C GLN A 565 -12.89 8.52 1.12
N ASP A 566 -13.26 7.23 1.19
CA ASP A 566 -12.95 6.26 2.26
C ASP A 566 -12.78 6.86 3.68
N PRO A 567 -13.85 7.42 4.29
CA PRO A 567 -13.79 7.89 5.68
C PRO A 567 -13.30 6.81 6.64
N GLY A 568 -12.25 7.15 7.37
CA GLY A 568 -11.58 6.23 8.28
C GLY A 568 -10.55 5.32 7.60
N ASN A 569 -10.01 5.65 6.44
CA ASN A 569 -8.81 4.97 5.92
C ASN A 569 -7.65 5.00 6.93
N GLY A 570 -6.99 3.87 7.16
CA GLY A 570 -5.98 3.66 8.20
C GLY A 570 -4.76 4.58 8.07
N GLU A 571 -4.06 4.53 6.94
CA GLU A 571 -2.87 5.34 6.64
C GLU A 571 -3.18 6.84 6.81
N GLN A 572 -4.27 7.28 6.18
CA GLN A 572 -4.63 8.70 6.08
C GLN A 572 -5.07 9.25 7.44
N ALA A 573 -5.91 8.50 8.16
CA ALA A 573 -6.36 8.86 9.50
C ALA A 573 -5.19 8.89 10.50
N CYS A 574 -4.25 7.95 10.41
CA CYS A 574 -3.06 7.94 11.28
C CYS A 574 -2.19 9.17 11.05
N TRP A 575 -1.91 9.52 9.80
CA TRP A 575 -1.13 10.72 9.48
C TRP A 575 -1.82 12.00 9.93
N TRP A 576 -3.13 12.10 9.77
CA TRP A 576 -3.89 13.24 10.25
C TRP A 576 -3.91 13.34 11.78
N CYS A 577 -4.17 12.24 12.49
CA CYS A 577 -4.12 12.24 13.96
C CYS A 577 -2.74 12.63 14.48
N TRP A 578 -1.67 12.07 13.91
CA TRP A 578 -0.30 12.45 14.24
C TRP A 578 -0.06 13.95 14.03
N ALA A 579 -0.43 14.48 12.86
CA ALA A 579 -0.28 15.90 12.54
C ALA A 579 -1.03 16.79 13.53
N MET A 580 -2.30 16.47 13.83
CA MET A 580 -3.11 17.23 14.78
C MET A 580 -2.51 17.22 16.18
N MET A 581 -1.97 16.10 16.65
CA MET A 581 -1.29 16.02 17.95
C MET A 581 -0.03 16.89 17.98
N VAL A 582 0.77 16.85 16.92
CA VAL A 582 1.96 17.70 16.77
C VAL A 582 1.55 19.18 16.79
N VAL A 583 0.56 19.55 15.99
CA VAL A 583 0.09 20.94 15.87
C VAL A 583 -0.48 21.45 17.19
N ARG A 584 -1.31 20.65 17.88
CA ARG A 584 -1.85 20.99 19.20
C ARG A 584 -0.74 21.22 20.21
N ARG A 585 0.23 20.30 20.30
CA ARG A 585 1.37 20.41 21.21
C ARG A 585 2.21 21.65 20.95
N GLU A 586 2.56 21.90 19.69
CA GLU A 586 3.36 23.07 19.29
C GLU A 586 2.59 24.39 19.47
N ALA A 587 1.25 24.35 19.42
CA ALA A 587 0.39 25.47 19.82
C ALA A 587 0.19 25.59 21.35
N GLY A 588 0.81 24.74 22.17
CA GLY A 588 0.71 24.79 23.63
C GLY A 588 -0.57 24.18 24.22
N LEU A 589 -1.26 23.31 23.46
CA LEU A 589 -2.40 22.51 23.91
C LEU A 589 -1.96 21.08 24.23
N THR A 590 -2.81 20.31 24.91
CA THR A 590 -2.59 18.88 25.07
C THR A 590 -2.68 18.18 23.69
N PRO A 591 -1.77 17.24 23.36
CA PRO A 591 -1.78 16.55 22.07
C PRO A 591 -3.12 15.89 21.77
N LEU A 592 -3.66 15.15 22.76
CA LEU A 592 -5.03 14.65 22.76
C LEU A 592 -5.92 15.60 23.57
N PRO A 593 -7.14 15.93 23.08
CA PRO A 593 -8.11 16.69 23.86
C PRO A 593 -8.46 15.96 25.17
N ASN A 594 -8.56 16.69 26.27
CA ASN A 594 -9.14 16.16 27.49
C ASN A 594 -10.64 15.91 27.24
N ASN A 595 -11.14 14.74 27.67
CA ASN A 595 -12.57 14.43 27.63
C ASN A 595 -13.36 15.34 28.57
#